data_AF-A0A1V5TC21-F1
#
_entry.id   AF-A0A1V5TC21-F1
#
_cell.length_a   1.000
_cell.length_b   1.000
_cell.length_c   1.000
_cell.angle_alpha   90.00
_cell.angle_beta   90.00
_cell.angle_gamma   90.00
#
_symmetry.space_group_name_H-M   'P 1'
#
loop_
_entity.id
_entity.type
_entity.pdbx_description
1 polymer ?
#
loop_
_entity_poly.entity_id
_entity_poly.type
_entity_poly.pdbx_seq_one_letter_code
_entity_poly.pdbx_strand_id
1 'polypeptide(L)'
;MGYSDVNSIDFLETELDLVINNKKKNRRGKGYKAFTNSVLLLLFRKFIEERSAHKIGLYMFDSPLKGLSVPEEIDEDTNNIRKRFFDYIINLQTNDQIIIFENTKYLELPQLDENEDTKIYIFTQKENSGRYGFLNGVNKKELIKLSGVSSSSIAKMTKGQNVTTDVLCKICEVLDCDFKDIMEYIKA
;
A
#
# COMPACT_ATOMS: atom_id res chain seq x y z
N MET A 1 18.69 5.08 -16.86
CA MET A 1 19.49 4.61 -15.71
C MET A 1 19.07 3.18 -15.40
N GLY A 2 19.86 2.19 -15.81
CA GLY A 2 19.58 0.77 -15.51
C GLY A 2 20.08 0.40 -14.12
N TYR A 3 19.34 -0.44 -13.41
CA TYR A 3 19.89 -1.15 -12.26
C TYR A 3 20.97 -2.11 -12.78
N SER A 4 22.19 -2.03 -12.24
CA SER A 4 23.27 -2.96 -12.60
C SER A 4 22.91 -4.38 -12.19
N ASP A 5 23.41 -5.38 -12.91
CA ASP A 5 23.31 -6.78 -12.49
C ASP A 5 23.81 -6.99 -11.07
N VAL A 6 23.24 -7.99 -10.40
CA VAL A 6 23.61 -8.35 -9.04
C VAL A 6 24.77 -9.34 -9.10
N ASN A 7 25.93 -8.89 -8.64
CA ASN A 7 27.17 -9.67 -8.58
C ASN A 7 27.46 -10.18 -7.16
N SER A 8 27.04 -9.44 -6.12
CA SER A 8 27.15 -9.86 -4.73
C SER A 8 25.95 -9.40 -3.91
N ILE A 9 25.55 -10.24 -2.95
CA ILE A 9 24.57 -9.92 -1.91
C ILE A 9 25.15 -10.41 -0.59
N ASP A 10 25.31 -9.50 0.36
CA ASP A 10 25.66 -9.80 1.75
C ASP A 10 24.57 -9.28 2.69
N PHE A 11 24.39 -9.95 3.83
CA PHE A 11 23.53 -9.47 4.91
C PHE A 11 24.40 -8.98 6.06
N LEU A 12 24.26 -7.69 6.40
CA LEU A 12 25.02 -7.09 7.48
C LEU A 12 24.23 -7.20 8.78
N GLU A 13 24.52 -8.23 9.58
CA GLU A 13 23.77 -8.56 10.81
C GLU A 13 23.70 -7.40 11.80
N THR A 14 24.76 -6.58 11.90
CA THR A 14 24.81 -5.43 12.82
C THR A 14 23.86 -4.30 12.45
N GLU A 15 23.48 -4.20 11.17
CA GLU A 15 22.55 -3.19 10.66
C GLU A 15 21.20 -3.80 10.26
N LEU A 16 21.09 -5.14 10.29
CA LEU A 16 19.97 -5.91 9.76
C LEU A 16 19.58 -5.45 8.35
N ASP A 17 20.58 -5.28 7.47
CA ASP A 17 20.39 -4.68 6.14
C ASP A 17 21.17 -5.41 5.03
N LEU A 18 20.72 -5.23 3.80
CA LEU A 18 21.34 -5.81 2.60
C LEU A 18 22.48 -4.91 2.09
N VAL A 19 23.60 -5.53 1.76
CA VAL A 19 24.70 -4.94 0.99
C VAL A 19 24.70 -5.61 -0.37
N ILE A 20 24.42 -4.84 -1.42
CA ILE A 20 24.35 -5.36 -2.79
C ILE A 20 25.47 -4.74 -3.60
N ASN A 21 26.23 -5.55 -4.35
CA ASN A 21 27.40 -5.13 -5.13
C ASN A 21 28.37 -4.28 -4.28
N ASN A 22 28.65 -4.73 -3.06
CA ASN A 22 29.52 -4.05 -2.08
C ASN A 22 29.10 -2.62 -1.73
N LYS A 23 27.83 -2.26 -1.98
CA LYS A 23 27.27 -0.93 -1.70
C LYS A 23 26.11 -1.04 -0.73
N LYS A 24 26.25 -0.37 0.42
CA LYS A 24 25.18 -0.17 1.41
C LYS A 24 23.99 0.58 0.83
N LYS A 25 22.80 0.27 1.33
CA LYS A 25 21.52 0.89 0.95
C LYS A 25 21.53 2.41 1.07
N ASN A 26 22.14 2.98 2.13
CA ASN A 26 22.20 4.43 2.35
C ASN A 26 22.87 5.22 1.20
N ARG A 27 23.78 4.58 0.45
CA ARG A 27 24.47 5.13 -0.74
C ARG A 27 23.68 5.01 -2.05
N ARG A 28 22.41 4.60 -2.00
CA ARG A 28 21.55 4.36 -3.18
C ARG A 28 20.40 5.38 -3.25
N GLY A 29 19.78 5.50 -4.43
CA GLY A 29 18.61 6.35 -4.67
C GLY A 29 17.34 5.83 -3.96
N LYS A 30 16.33 6.70 -3.81
CA LYS A 30 15.09 6.39 -3.07
C LYS A 30 14.38 5.13 -3.57
N GLY A 31 14.23 4.95 -4.88
CA GLY A 31 13.60 3.76 -5.46
C GLY A 31 14.31 2.46 -5.13
N TYR A 32 15.65 2.46 -5.20
CA TYR A 32 16.45 1.29 -4.82
C TYR A 32 16.29 0.95 -3.34
N LYS A 33 16.25 1.98 -2.48
CA LYS A 33 16.03 1.82 -1.04
C LYS A 33 14.66 1.21 -0.75
N ALA A 34 13.60 1.70 -1.42
CA ALA A 34 12.25 1.15 -1.28
C ALA A 34 12.20 -0.33 -1.69
N PHE A 35 12.71 -0.66 -2.89
CA PHE A 35 12.75 -2.03 -3.37
C PHE A 35 13.52 -2.97 -2.42
N THR A 36 14.72 -2.58 -2.00
CA THR A 36 15.53 -3.42 -1.10
C THR A 36 14.92 -3.59 0.28
N ASN A 37 14.24 -2.58 0.83
CA ASN A 37 13.46 -2.73 2.07
C ASN A 37 12.32 -3.74 1.90
N SER A 38 11.62 -3.69 0.77
CA SER A 38 10.53 -4.63 0.47
C SER A 38 11.04 -6.07 0.34
N VAL A 39 12.16 -6.27 -0.34
CA VAL A 39 12.84 -7.58 -0.41
C VAL A 39 13.26 -8.06 0.98
N LEU A 40 13.85 -7.17 1.79
CA LEU A 40 14.26 -7.51 3.15
C LEU A 40 13.07 -7.95 4.03
N LEU A 41 11.92 -7.29 3.91
CA LEU A 41 10.70 -7.72 4.62
C LEU A 41 10.23 -9.11 4.18
N LEU A 42 10.28 -9.41 2.88
CA LEU A 42 9.97 -10.75 2.35
C LEU A 42 10.96 -11.81 2.85
N LEU A 43 12.24 -11.46 2.99
CA LEU A 43 13.26 -12.34 3.57
C LEU A 43 13.00 -12.62 5.05
N PHE A 44 12.69 -11.60 5.86
CA PHE A 44 12.35 -11.80 7.26
C PHE A 44 11.07 -12.61 7.44
N ARG A 45 10.05 -12.33 6.63
CA ARG A 45 8.85 -13.15 6.56
C ARG A 45 9.20 -14.62 6.34
N LYS A 46 9.97 -14.93 5.28
CA LYS A 46 10.39 -16.29 4.96
C LYS A 46 11.18 -16.93 6.12
N PHE A 47 12.10 -16.18 6.72
CA PHE A 47 12.89 -16.63 7.85
C PHE A 47 12.01 -17.00 9.06
N ILE A 48 11.05 -16.14 9.42
CA ILE A 48 10.08 -16.41 10.51
C ILE A 48 9.22 -17.63 10.16
N GLU A 49 8.79 -17.75 8.90
CA GLU A 49 7.98 -18.87 8.43
C GLU A 49 8.75 -20.21 8.49
N GLU A 50 10.06 -20.20 8.27
CA GLU A 50 10.87 -21.42 8.32
C GLU A 50 11.39 -21.75 9.73
N ARG A 51 11.63 -20.74 10.58
CA ARG A 51 12.43 -20.90 11.81
C ARG A 51 11.67 -20.65 13.10
N SER A 52 10.64 -19.81 13.09
CA SER A 52 9.93 -19.42 14.31
C SER A 52 8.85 -20.42 14.68
N ALA A 53 8.69 -20.73 15.97
CA ALA A 53 7.53 -21.46 16.47
C ALA A 53 6.23 -20.62 16.40
N HIS A 54 6.36 -19.30 16.40
CA HIS A 54 5.25 -18.36 16.33
C HIS A 54 5.29 -17.58 15.02
N LYS A 55 4.23 -17.71 14.22
CA LYS A 55 4.08 -17.02 12.93
C LYS A 55 3.36 -15.70 13.13
N ILE A 56 3.72 -14.69 12.34
CA ILE A 56 3.02 -13.39 12.35
C ILE A 56 1.68 -13.51 11.61
N GLY A 57 1.65 -14.22 10.49
CA GLY A 57 0.44 -14.46 9.69
C GLY A 57 -0.08 -13.27 8.87
N LEU A 58 0.49 -12.06 9.05
CA LEU A 58 0.10 -10.84 8.35
C LEU A 58 1.32 -9.96 8.04
N TYR A 59 1.44 -9.49 6.80
CA TYR A 59 2.48 -8.56 6.35
C TYR A 59 1.88 -7.44 5.49
N MET A 60 2.34 -6.21 5.72
CA MET A 60 1.83 -5.02 5.04
C MET A 60 2.97 -4.25 4.35
N PHE A 61 2.75 -3.86 3.11
CA PHE A 61 3.67 -3.04 2.32
C PHE A 61 2.98 -1.72 1.95
N ASP A 62 3.51 -0.60 2.43
CA ASP A 62 3.11 0.74 1.98
C ASP A 62 4.09 1.25 0.92
N SER A 63 3.63 1.30 -0.33
CA SER A 63 4.37 1.81 -1.48
C SER A 63 5.74 1.10 -1.67
N PRO A 64 5.77 -0.24 -1.82
CA PRO A 64 7.00 -1.04 -1.78
C PRO A 64 8.06 -0.62 -2.81
N LEU A 65 7.65 0.05 -3.89
CA LEU A 65 8.49 0.42 -5.02
C LEU A 65 8.53 1.95 -5.24
N LYS A 66 8.22 2.74 -4.20
CA LYS A 66 8.15 4.20 -4.29
C LYS A 66 9.45 4.81 -4.82
N GLY A 67 9.33 5.56 -5.91
CA GLY A 67 10.45 6.25 -6.55
C GLY A 67 11.40 5.34 -7.34
N LEU A 68 10.99 4.09 -7.60
CA LEU A 68 11.67 3.19 -8.52
C LEU A 68 11.36 3.63 -9.95
N SER A 69 12.34 4.25 -10.62
CA SER A 69 12.22 4.59 -12.04
C SER A 69 12.48 3.35 -12.89
N VAL A 70 11.61 3.12 -13.87
CA VAL A 70 11.78 2.14 -14.94
C VAL A 70 11.85 2.93 -16.26
N PRO A 71 12.67 2.54 -17.25
CA PRO A 71 12.72 3.24 -18.55
C PRO A 71 11.32 3.40 -19.17
N GLU A 72 11.07 4.47 -19.93
CA GLU A 72 9.75 4.75 -20.54
C GLU A 72 9.42 3.80 -21.70
N GLU A 73 10.44 3.29 -22.38
CA GLU A 73 10.32 2.27 -23.43
C GLU A 73 10.64 0.91 -22.81
N ILE A 74 9.59 0.21 -22.39
CA ILE A 74 9.68 -1.17 -21.91
C ILE A 74 8.97 -2.00 -22.98
N ASP A 75 9.76 -2.66 -23.84
CA ASP A 75 9.27 -3.81 -24.58
C ASP A 75 8.68 -4.80 -23.56
N GLU A 76 7.55 -5.46 -23.84
CA GLU A 76 6.87 -6.36 -22.88
C GLU A 76 7.82 -7.43 -22.28
N ASP A 77 8.90 -7.72 -23.01
CA ASP A 77 9.95 -8.69 -22.71
C ASP A 77 11.13 -8.14 -21.86
N THR A 78 11.19 -6.82 -21.61
CA THR A 78 12.28 -6.22 -20.83
C THR A 78 12.12 -6.57 -19.36
N ASN A 79 13.23 -6.94 -18.68
CA ASN A 79 13.35 -7.21 -17.24
C ASN A 79 12.78 -6.08 -16.35
N ASN A 80 11.46 -6.00 -16.24
CA ASN A 80 10.77 -5.02 -15.43
C ASN A 80 10.74 -5.49 -13.98
N ILE A 81 11.65 -4.94 -13.17
CA ILE A 81 11.78 -5.23 -11.74
C ILE A 81 10.47 -5.06 -10.97
N ARG A 82 9.61 -4.12 -11.41
CA ARG A 82 8.30 -3.89 -10.79
C ARG A 82 7.33 -5.01 -11.11
N LYS A 83 7.22 -5.40 -12.39
CA LYS A 83 6.41 -6.56 -12.80
C LYS A 83 6.83 -7.80 -12.02
N ARG A 84 8.13 -8.11 -12.01
CA ARG A 84 8.69 -9.28 -11.31
C ARG A 84 8.45 -9.25 -9.80
N PHE A 85 8.48 -8.08 -9.18
CA PHE A 85 8.18 -7.96 -7.75
C PHE A 85 6.74 -8.36 -7.45
N PHE A 86 5.76 -7.85 -8.19
CA PHE A 86 4.35 -8.22 -8.00
C PHE A 86 4.07 -9.67 -8.42
N ASP A 87 4.62 -10.12 -9.56
CA ASP A 87 4.51 -11.51 -10.00
C ASP A 87 5.03 -12.48 -8.93
N TYR A 88 6.16 -12.16 -8.29
CA TYR A 88 6.68 -12.96 -7.18
C TYR A 88 5.69 -13.07 -6.02
N ILE A 89 5.06 -11.97 -5.63
CA ILE A 89 4.15 -11.95 -4.48
C ILE A 89 2.84 -12.69 -4.82
N ILE A 90 2.27 -12.47 -6.00
CA ILE A 90 1.03 -13.14 -6.44
C ILE A 90 1.23 -14.66 -6.51
N ASN A 91 2.39 -15.10 -7.00
CA ASN A 91 2.68 -16.53 -7.14
C ASN A 91 3.26 -17.15 -5.85
N LEU A 92 3.36 -16.38 -4.76
CA LEU A 92 3.93 -16.85 -3.51
C LEU A 92 2.97 -17.81 -2.82
N GLN A 93 3.34 -19.09 -2.76
CA GLN A 93 2.57 -20.09 -2.04
C GLN A 93 2.79 -19.95 -0.53
N THR A 94 1.74 -19.56 0.19
CA THR A 94 1.82 -19.27 1.62
C THR A 94 0.48 -19.29 2.35
N ASN A 95 0.53 -19.49 3.67
CA ASN A 95 -0.62 -19.41 4.57
C ASN A 95 -0.76 -18.03 5.26
N ASP A 96 0.14 -17.08 4.99
CA ASP A 96 0.06 -15.73 5.55
C ASP A 96 -0.66 -14.75 4.61
N GLN A 97 -1.25 -13.71 5.21
CA GLN A 97 -1.89 -12.64 4.47
C GLN A 97 -0.88 -11.54 4.14
N ILE A 98 -0.79 -11.16 2.87
CA ILE A 98 0.02 -10.02 2.41
C ILE A 98 -0.90 -8.94 1.86
N ILE A 99 -0.77 -7.72 2.40
CA ILE A 99 -1.52 -6.54 1.96
C ILE A 99 -0.54 -5.53 1.38
N ILE A 100 -0.76 -5.10 0.14
CA ILE A 100 0.06 -4.10 -0.52
C ILE A 100 -0.80 -2.87 -0.84
N PHE A 101 -0.32 -1.72 -0.41
CA PHE A 101 -0.83 -0.43 -0.85
C PHE A 101 0.16 0.14 -1.88
N GLU A 102 -0.32 0.44 -3.08
CA GLU A 102 0.49 1.10 -4.10
C GLU A 102 -0.30 2.25 -4.71
N ASN A 103 0.36 3.40 -4.83
CA ASN A 103 -0.21 4.61 -5.39
C ASN A 103 0.63 5.02 -6.60
N THR A 104 0.43 4.29 -7.71
CA THR A 104 1.16 4.49 -8.95
C THR A 104 0.22 4.60 -10.15
N LYS A 105 0.75 5.04 -11.29
CA LYS A 105 -0.01 5.14 -12.54
C LYS A 105 -0.40 3.73 -13.02
N TYR A 106 -1.57 3.58 -13.64
CA TYR A 106 -2.02 2.26 -14.16
C TYR A 106 -0.97 1.59 -15.06
N LEU A 107 -0.34 2.36 -15.96
CA LEU A 107 0.70 1.89 -16.87
C LEU A 107 1.98 1.41 -16.17
N GLU A 108 2.14 1.77 -14.89
CA GLU A 108 3.28 1.35 -14.09
C GLU A 108 3.05 0.01 -13.42
N LEU A 109 1.81 -0.43 -13.20
CA LEU A 109 1.53 -1.75 -12.65
C LEU A 109 1.57 -2.81 -13.77
N PRO A 110 2.08 -4.02 -13.49
CA PRO A 110 1.87 -5.13 -14.41
C PRO A 110 0.38 -5.47 -14.48
N GLN A 111 0.00 -6.30 -15.46
CA GLN A 111 -1.33 -6.89 -15.47
C GLN A 111 -1.52 -7.74 -14.21
N LEU A 112 -2.43 -7.25 -13.36
CA LEU A 112 -2.98 -7.84 -12.15
C LEU A 112 -4.07 -8.87 -12.42
N ASP A 113 -3.86 -10.19 -12.31
CA ASP A 113 -4.97 -11.14 -12.41
C ASP A 113 -5.50 -11.54 -11.03
N GLU A 114 -6.81 -11.38 -10.81
CA GLU A 114 -7.48 -11.87 -9.60
C GLU A 114 -7.68 -13.38 -9.66
N ASN A 115 -7.62 -14.03 -8.50
CA ASN A 115 -7.95 -15.45 -8.34
C ASN A 115 -8.56 -15.69 -6.94
N GLU A 116 -8.65 -16.96 -6.52
CA GLU A 116 -9.19 -17.31 -5.21
C GLU A 116 -8.33 -16.74 -4.06
N ASP A 117 -7.00 -16.71 -4.24
CA ASP A 117 -6.01 -16.29 -3.24
C ASP A 117 -5.59 -14.82 -3.39
N THR A 118 -5.86 -14.20 -4.55
CA THR A 118 -5.44 -12.82 -4.88
C THR A 118 -6.64 -11.92 -5.15
N LYS A 119 -6.76 -10.84 -4.37
CA LYS A 119 -7.78 -9.78 -4.55
C LYS A 119 -7.13 -8.45 -4.89
N ILE A 120 -7.70 -7.72 -5.84
CA ILE A 120 -7.13 -6.47 -6.36
C ILE A 120 -8.18 -5.36 -6.25
N TYR A 121 -7.97 -4.42 -5.31
CA TYR A 121 -8.84 -3.27 -5.16
C TYR A 121 -8.24 -2.03 -5.82
N ILE A 122 -8.81 -1.61 -6.96
CA ILE A 122 -8.39 -0.40 -7.69
C ILE A 122 -9.26 0.77 -7.26
N PHE A 123 -8.66 1.80 -6.65
CA PHE A 123 -9.34 3.05 -6.26
C PHE A 123 -9.14 4.14 -7.33
N THR A 124 -10.22 4.62 -7.95
CA THR A 124 -10.15 5.53 -9.10
C THR A 124 -10.73 6.91 -8.86
N GLN A 125 -11.56 7.07 -7.80
CA GLN A 125 -12.42 8.24 -7.57
C GLN A 125 -13.37 8.56 -8.75
N LYS A 126 -13.65 7.58 -9.61
CA LYS A 126 -14.62 7.70 -10.71
C LYS A 126 -15.82 6.81 -10.43
N GLU A 127 -17.01 7.34 -10.65
CA GLU A 127 -18.24 6.55 -10.64
C GLU A 127 -18.17 5.49 -11.77
N ASN A 128 -18.57 4.25 -11.48
CA ASN A 128 -18.60 3.12 -12.43
C ASN A 128 -17.23 2.64 -12.96
N SER A 129 -16.11 2.96 -12.30
CA SER A 129 -14.79 2.44 -12.67
C SER A 129 -14.00 2.07 -11.42
N GLY A 130 -13.75 0.78 -11.18
CA GLY A 130 -13.14 0.32 -9.93
C GLY A 130 -13.93 0.78 -8.70
N ARG A 131 -13.24 1.01 -7.58
CA ARG A 131 -13.82 1.60 -6.36
C ARG A 131 -13.66 3.12 -6.37
N TYR A 132 -14.72 3.85 -6.03
CA TYR A 132 -14.63 5.30 -5.87
C TYR A 132 -13.69 5.69 -4.73
N GLY A 133 -13.83 5.04 -3.58
CA GLY A 133 -13.01 5.25 -2.38
C GLY A 133 -13.05 4.04 -1.46
N PHE A 134 -12.54 4.19 -0.25
CA PHE A 134 -12.47 3.12 0.75
C PHE A 134 -13.84 2.65 1.24
N LEU A 135 -14.81 3.55 1.30
CA LEU A 135 -16.18 3.23 1.67
C LEU A 135 -16.95 2.75 0.43
N ASN A 136 -17.68 1.64 0.58
CA ASN A 136 -18.49 1.08 -0.49
C ASN A 136 -19.73 1.95 -0.71
N GLY A 137 -19.92 2.43 -1.94
CA GLY A 137 -21.12 3.18 -2.33
C GLY A 137 -21.31 4.52 -1.60
N VAL A 138 -20.24 5.07 -1.01
CA VAL A 138 -20.29 6.36 -0.33
C VAL A 138 -19.18 7.27 -0.81
N ASN A 139 -19.56 8.27 -1.61
CA ASN A 139 -18.77 9.44 -1.92
C ASN A 139 -19.22 10.66 -1.09
N LYS A 140 -18.52 11.79 -1.21
CA LYS A 140 -18.85 13.01 -0.44
C LYS A 140 -20.28 13.51 -0.67
N LYS A 141 -20.80 13.43 -1.91
CA LYS A 141 -22.16 13.86 -2.24
C LYS A 141 -23.20 12.90 -1.66
N GLU A 142 -22.94 11.60 -1.75
CA GLU A 142 -23.79 10.56 -1.16
C GLU A 142 -23.85 10.68 0.35
N LEU A 143 -22.70 10.89 1.02
CA LEU A 143 -22.65 11.09 2.46
C LEU A 143 -23.48 12.31 2.88
N ILE A 144 -23.38 13.44 2.16
CA ILE A 144 -24.22 14.63 2.41
C ILE A 144 -25.70 14.29 2.27
N LYS A 145 -26.08 13.59 1.19
CA LYS A 145 -27.47 13.20 0.93
C LYS A 145 -28.03 12.26 2.00
N LEU A 146 -27.25 11.27 2.42
CA LEU A 146 -27.67 10.25 3.39
C LEU A 146 -27.72 10.79 4.82
N SER A 147 -26.74 11.61 5.21
CA SER A 147 -26.63 12.11 6.59
C SER A 147 -27.42 13.40 6.86
N GLY A 148 -27.83 14.10 5.81
CA GLY A 148 -28.43 15.44 5.92
C GLY A 148 -27.45 16.50 6.46
N VAL A 149 -26.15 16.21 6.54
CA VAL A 149 -25.12 17.14 6.98
C VAL A 149 -24.84 18.18 5.90
N SER A 150 -24.68 19.44 6.30
CA SER A 150 -24.40 20.52 5.35
C SER A 150 -23.04 20.36 4.66
N SER A 151 -22.95 20.81 3.41
CA SER A 151 -21.67 20.87 2.67
C SER A 151 -20.59 21.66 3.43
N SER A 152 -20.99 22.68 4.20
CA SER A 152 -20.08 23.45 5.05
C SER A 152 -19.48 22.63 6.20
N SER A 153 -20.24 21.71 6.79
CA SER A 153 -19.76 20.83 7.86
C SER A 153 -18.82 19.76 7.33
N ILE A 154 -19.11 19.17 6.16
CA ILE A 154 -18.19 18.25 5.47
C ILE A 154 -16.88 18.95 5.07
N ALA A 155 -16.95 20.23 4.66
CA ALA A 155 -15.76 21.01 4.35
C ALA A 155 -14.89 21.27 5.59
N LYS A 156 -15.49 21.49 6.78
CA LYS A 156 -14.77 21.59 8.05
C LYS A 156 -14.03 20.29 8.37
N MET A 157 -14.71 19.15 8.28
CA MET A 157 -14.09 17.84 8.51
C MET A 157 -12.93 17.56 7.57
N THR A 158 -13.07 17.88 6.28
CA THR A 158 -11.97 17.72 5.30
C THR A 158 -10.72 18.54 5.67
N LYS A 159 -10.90 19.63 6.43
CA LYS A 159 -9.82 20.51 6.90
C LYS A 159 -9.37 20.20 8.33
N GLY A 160 -9.88 19.15 8.97
CA GLY A 160 -9.58 18.82 10.36
C GLY A 160 -10.10 19.87 11.36
N GLN A 161 -11.16 20.60 11.02
CA GLN A 161 -11.76 21.62 11.89
C GLN A 161 -12.88 21.05 12.76
N ASN A 162 -13.12 21.71 13.91
CA ASN A 162 -14.19 21.32 14.83
C ASN A 162 -15.58 21.34 14.17
N VAL A 163 -16.36 20.31 14.48
CA VAL A 163 -17.77 20.15 14.14
C VAL A 163 -18.61 19.96 15.41
N THR A 164 -19.92 20.08 15.30
CA THR A 164 -20.82 19.81 16.43
C THR A 164 -21.01 18.30 16.63
N THR A 165 -21.37 17.89 17.84
CA THR A 165 -21.70 16.48 18.14
C THR A 165 -22.87 15.95 17.29
N ASP A 166 -23.85 16.78 16.97
CA ASP A 166 -24.97 16.42 16.08
C ASP A 166 -24.50 15.97 14.69
N VAL A 167 -23.50 16.66 14.11
CA VAL A 167 -22.91 16.26 12.82
C VAL A 167 -22.27 14.88 12.93
N LEU A 168 -21.61 14.60 14.05
CA LEU A 168 -20.95 13.31 14.29
C LEU A 168 -21.98 12.19 14.45
N CYS A 169 -23.07 12.42 15.21
CA CYS A 169 -24.16 11.44 15.35
C CYS A 169 -24.75 11.03 13.99
N LYS A 170 -25.01 12.00 13.11
CA LYS A 170 -25.55 11.75 11.76
C LYS A 170 -24.62 10.92 10.88
N ILE A 171 -23.31 11.11 11.03
CA ILE A 171 -22.31 10.32 10.30
C ILE A 171 -22.25 8.90 10.84
N CYS A 172 -22.23 8.75 12.18
CA CYS A 172 -22.28 7.45 12.84
C CYS A 172 -23.48 6.61 12.41
N GLU A 173 -24.67 7.21 12.35
CA GLU A 173 -25.89 6.55 11.91
C GLU A 173 -25.81 6.05 10.46
N VAL A 174 -25.30 6.88 9.54
CA VAL A 174 -25.17 6.50 8.12
C VAL A 174 -24.09 5.46 7.87
N LEU A 175 -22.99 5.52 8.63
CA LEU A 175 -21.85 4.63 8.45
C LEU A 175 -21.91 3.37 9.34
N ASP A 176 -22.94 3.23 10.18
CA ASP A 176 -23.09 2.16 11.17
C ASP A 176 -21.81 1.98 12.03
N CYS A 177 -21.38 3.08 12.65
CA CYS A 177 -20.15 3.13 13.44
C CYS A 177 -20.30 3.99 14.70
N ASP A 178 -19.36 3.85 15.63
CA ASP A 178 -19.28 4.61 16.88
C ASP A 178 -18.26 5.77 16.75
N PHE A 179 -18.29 6.74 17.67
CA PHE A 179 -17.37 7.88 17.63
C PHE A 179 -15.90 7.44 17.64
N LYS A 180 -15.56 6.42 18.42
CA LYS A 180 -14.19 5.86 18.47
C LYS A 180 -13.68 5.37 17.10
N ASP A 181 -14.56 5.09 16.15
CA ASP A 181 -14.21 4.60 14.81
C ASP A 181 -13.90 5.75 13.84
N ILE A 182 -14.33 6.99 14.15
CA ILE A 182 -14.24 8.13 13.23
C ILE A 182 -13.60 9.40 13.81
N MET A 183 -13.28 9.42 15.11
CA MET A 183 -12.62 10.57 15.75
C MET A 183 -11.48 10.16 16.68
N GLU A 184 -10.48 11.04 16.77
CA GLU A 184 -9.43 11.00 17.77
C GLU A 184 -9.30 12.38 18.44
N TYR A 185 -8.93 12.39 19.72
CA TYR A 185 -8.60 13.62 20.41
C TYR A 185 -7.12 13.96 20.16
N ILE A 186 -6.88 15.09 19.49
CA ILE A 186 -5.53 15.62 19.27
C ILE A 186 -5.23 16.68 20.32
N LYS A 187 -4.23 16.42 21.17
CA LYS A 187 -3.75 17.39 22.14
C LYS A 187 -3.06 18.55 21.44
N ALA A 188 -3.38 19.78 21.86
CA ALA A 188 -2.72 21.00 21.39
C ALA A 188 -1.30 21.15 21.97
#